data_AF-A0A6I6L4M7-F1
#
_entry.id   AF-A0A6I6L4M7-F1
#
_cell.length_a   1.000
_cell.length_b   1.000
_cell.length_c   1.000
_cell.angle_alpha   90.00
_cell.angle_beta   90.00
_cell.angle_gamma   90.00
#
_symmetry.space_group_name_H-M   'P 1'
#
loop_
_entity.id
_entity.type
_entity.pdbx_description
1 polymer ?
#
loop_
_entity_poly.entity_id
_entity_poly.type
_entity_poly.pdbx_seq_one_letter_code
_entity_poly.pdbx_strand_id
1 'polypeptide(L)'
;MAASPSDVLQSLWWTAPGHEMVAATKQPSACLSYSETDAKMVYAGQALFNTPALLGGQAAKANISCASCHANGRDNPHFFVQGLSKEPGTADVTSAFFSLARANAVADAAHIPDLAQPGKISRADNDPALERFIRTLIVEEFSGKEPNATTLSALAHYVRSIRNCEGGGLQSRSVRDQIALIDAAFEGLQRPSDAATTQLLIRTVRHQLGLINERYPGARFAAQRQALLNSSRHLETLGEESDIALRAVALAAWRHDFKADFVPGLIAAERHSLYNERVFSAALKKAR
;
A
#
# COMPACT_ATOMS: atom_id res chain seq x y z
N MET A 1 24.38 6.92 -7.95
CA MET A 1 24.26 5.47 -7.75
C MET A 1 22.91 5.24 -7.09
N ALA A 2 22.00 4.50 -7.72
CA ALA A 2 20.76 4.14 -7.05
C ALA A 2 21.13 3.20 -5.89
N ALA A 3 20.75 3.55 -4.67
CA ALA A 3 20.89 2.64 -3.53
C ALA A 3 20.18 1.33 -3.88
N SER A 4 20.89 0.20 -3.73
CA SER A 4 20.32 -1.14 -3.91
C SER A 4 19.09 -1.30 -3.00
N PRO A 5 18.04 -2.02 -3.43
CA PRO A 5 16.93 -2.36 -2.54
C PRO A 5 17.49 -3.05 -1.29
N SER A 6 16.98 -2.67 -0.11
CA SER A 6 17.46 -3.21 1.16
C SER A 6 17.26 -4.72 1.22
N ASP A 7 18.28 -5.44 1.70
CA ASP A 7 18.26 -6.90 1.84
C ASP A 7 17.30 -7.40 2.95
N VAL A 8 16.76 -6.49 3.77
CA VAL A 8 15.92 -6.83 4.92
C VAL A 8 14.44 -6.63 4.62
N LEU A 9 14.05 -5.38 4.33
CA LEU A 9 12.70 -5.00 3.89
C LEU A 9 12.83 -3.96 2.79
N GLN A 10 12.00 -4.07 1.76
CA GLN A 10 12.07 -3.14 0.64
C GLN A 10 11.74 -1.70 1.05
N SER A 11 10.83 -1.51 2.00
CA SER A 11 10.42 -0.19 2.49
C SER A 11 11.57 0.64 3.07
N LEU A 12 12.68 0.00 3.48
CA LEU A 12 13.84 0.72 3.99
C LEU A 12 14.57 1.53 2.91
N TRP A 13 14.35 1.24 1.62
CA TRP A 13 14.91 2.03 0.52
C TRP A 13 14.40 3.48 0.51
N TRP A 14 13.17 3.72 0.96
CA TRP A 14 12.58 5.06 1.11
C TRP A 14 12.41 5.49 2.57
N THR A 15 13.19 4.92 3.49
CA THR A 15 13.17 5.26 4.93
C THR A 15 14.40 6.06 5.32
N ALA A 16 14.22 7.12 6.11
CA ALA A 16 15.32 7.91 6.64
C ALA A 16 16.30 7.07 7.49
N PRO A 17 17.63 7.26 7.33
CA PRO A 17 18.61 6.60 8.19
C PRO A 17 18.32 6.86 9.67
N GLY A 18 18.33 5.81 10.50
CA GLY A 18 18.00 5.89 11.92
C GLY A 18 16.52 5.69 12.26
N HIS A 19 15.63 5.70 11.26
CA HIS A 19 14.18 5.49 11.45
C HIS A 19 13.71 4.07 11.09
N GLU A 20 14.63 3.18 10.70
CA GLU A 20 14.29 1.85 10.18
C GLU A 20 13.49 1.00 11.16
N MET A 21 13.83 1.07 12.45
CA MET A 21 13.12 0.34 13.51
C MET A 21 11.65 0.74 13.56
N VAL A 22 11.36 2.04 13.69
CA VAL A 22 9.99 2.54 13.81
C VAL A 22 9.21 2.29 12.53
N ALA A 23 9.79 2.57 11.36
CA ALA A 23 9.14 2.34 10.08
C ALA A 23 8.78 0.85 9.85
N ALA A 24 9.64 -0.07 10.28
CA ALA A 24 9.45 -1.50 10.10
C ALA A 24 8.45 -2.13 11.07
N THR A 25 8.38 -1.65 12.33
CA THR A 25 7.63 -2.35 13.39
C THR A 25 6.44 -1.57 13.93
N LYS A 26 6.34 -0.27 13.60
CA LYS A 26 5.23 0.59 14.01
C LYS A 26 4.52 1.20 12.80
N GLN A 27 3.27 1.55 13.00
CA GLN A 27 2.46 2.28 12.02
C GLN A 27 1.49 3.20 12.76
N PRO A 28 1.08 4.32 12.16
CA PRO A 28 -0.02 5.11 12.72
C PRO A 28 -1.33 4.32 12.73
N SER A 29 -2.23 4.65 13.64
CA SER A 29 -3.60 4.13 13.65
C SER A 29 -4.38 4.55 12.40
N ALA A 30 -5.20 3.64 11.87
CA ALA A 30 -6.15 3.93 10.80
C ALA A 30 -7.53 4.23 11.42
N CYS A 31 -7.96 5.48 11.35
CA CYS A 31 -9.29 5.89 11.84
C CYS A 31 -10.14 6.35 10.67
N LEU A 32 -11.17 5.56 10.40
CA LEU A 32 -12.07 5.74 9.27
C LEU A 32 -13.50 5.94 9.79
N SER A 33 -14.26 6.81 9.14
CA SER A 33 -15.68 7.03 9.40
C SER A 33 -16.43 6.98 8.08
N TYR A 34 -17.35 6.04 7.98
CA TYR A 34 -18.14 5.78 6.78
C TYR A 34 -19.46 5.09 7.15
N SER A 35 -20.45 5.20 6.27
CA SER A 35 -21.71 4.48 6.40
C SER A 35 -21.54 3.01 5.98
N GLU A 36 -22.45 2.14 6.43
CA GLU A 36 -22.44 0.73 6.01
C GLU A 36 -22.57 0.58 4.47
N THR A 37 -23.33 1.48 3.84
CA THR A 37 -23.51 1.50 2.38
C THR A 37 -22.22 1.83 1.62
N ASP A 38 -21.34 2.62 2.23
CA ASP A 38 -20.06 3.04 1.63
C ASP A 38 -18.90 2.08 1.96
N ALA A 39 -19.08 1.16 2.92
CA ALA A 39 -18.01 0.33 3.46
C ALA A 39 -17.22 -0.40 2.37
N LYS A 40 -17.90 -1.01 1.38
CA LYS A 40 -17.22 -1.72 0.29
C LYS A 40 -16.40 -0.79 -0.61
N MET A 41 -16.86 0.45 -0.83
CA MET A 41 -16.10 1.45 -1.59
C MET A 41 -14.88 1.93 -0.82
N VAL A 42 -15.03 2.14 0.49
CA VAL A 42 -13.92 2.52 1.37
C VAL A 42 -12.86 1.42 1.40
N TYR A 43 -13.25 0.15 1.52
CA TYR A 43 -12.30 -0.97 1.49
C TYR A 43 -11.61 -1.13 0.13
N ALA A 44 -12.36 -1.02 -0.97
CA ALA A 44 -11.77 -1.02 -2.32
C ALA A 44 -10.76 0.13 -2.48
N GLY A 45 -11.11 1.33 -2.02
CA GLY A 45 -10.24 2.49 -2.03
C GLY A 45 -9.00 2.30 -1.18
N GLN A 46 -9.14 1.75 0.03
CA GLN A 46 -8.02 1.44 0.92
C GLN A 46 -7.04 0.46 0.27
N ALA A 47 -7.56 -0.59 -0.39
CA ALA A 47 -6.75 -1.54 -1.14
C ALA A 47 -5.99 -0.86 -2.29
N LEU A 48 -6.69 -0.10 -3.14
CA LEU A 48 -6.09 0.63 -4.25
C LEU A 48 -5.04 1.65 -3.80
N PHE A 49 -5.28 2.34 -2.68
CA PHE A 49 -4.37 3.30 -2.07
C PHE A 49 -3.03 2.66 -1.64
N ASN A 50 -3.06 1.36 -1.31
CA ASN A 50 -1.90 0.56 -0.94
C ASN A 50 -1.30 -0.22 -2.13
N THR A 51 -1.60 0.17 -3.38
CA THR A 51 -1.17 -0.56 -4.58
C THR A 51 -0.13 0.22 -5.38
N PRO A 52 1.15 -0.19 -5.40
CA PRO A 52 2.17 0.51 -6.19
C PRO A 52 1.87 0.56 -7.69
N ALA A 53 1.24 -0.48 -8.23
CA ALA A 53 0.87 -0.55 -9.65
C ALA A 53 -0.24 0.44 -10.08
N LEU A 54 -0.88 1.13 -9.12
CA LEU A 54 -1.75 2.27 -9.41
C LEU A 54 -0.92 3.47 -9.91
N LEU A 55 0.27 3.64 -9.35
CA LEU A 55 1.26 4.62 -9.79
C LEU A 55 2.05 4.03 -10.97
N GLY A 56 2.82 4.87 -11.66
CA GLY A 56 3.68 4.45 -12.75
C GLY A 56 5.15 4.75 -12.51
N GLY A 57 5.90 4.72 -13.61
CA GLY A 57 7.29 5.18 -13.64
C GLY A 57 8.19 4.53 -12.58
N GLN A 58 9.01 5.36 -11.93
CA GLN A 58 9.94 4.91 -10.90
C GLN A 58 9.26 4.64 -9.55
N ALA A 59 8.15 5.31 -9.23
CA ALA A 59 7.41 5.05 -7.99
C ALA A 59 6.94 3.59 -7.92
N ALA A 60 6.28 3.11 -8.96
CA ALA A 60 5.82 1.72 -9.02
C ALA A 60 7.00 0.72 -8.96
N LYS A 61 8.10 0.99 -9.69
CA LYS A 61 9.30 0.14 -9.67
C LYS A 61 9.97 0.07 -8.30
N ALA A 62 9.85 1.13 -7.51
CA ALA A 62 10.37 1.18 -6.17
C ALA A 62 9.36 0.76 -5.08
N ASN A 63 8.23 0.19 -5.49
CA ASN A 63 7.11 -0.20 -4.63
C ASN A 63 6.62 0.94 -3.71
N ILE A 64 6.61 2.16 -4.24
CA ILE A 64 5.91 3.30 -3.65
C ILE A 64 4.44 3.24 -4.05
N SER A 65 3.56 3.40 -3.09
CA SER A 65 2.11 3.62 -3.25
C SER A 65 1.70 4.92 -2.55
N CYS A 66 0.43 5.31 -2.63
CA CYS A 66 -0.08 6.45 -1.86
C CYS A 66 0.19 6.25 -0.35
N ALA A 67 0.07 5.00 0.14
CA ALA A 67 0.34 4.64 1.54
C ALA A 67 1.82 4.72 1.95
N SER A 68 2.76 4.76 1.00
CA SER A 68 4.19 4.94 1.32
C SER A 68 4.46 6.35 1.84
N CYS A 69 3.81 7.36 1.26
CA CYS A 69 3.83 8.72 1.78
C CYS A 69 2.78 8.91 2.87
N HIS A 70 1.59 8.33 2.69
CA HIS A 70 0.45 8.56 3.57
C HIS A 70 0.05 7.32 4.39
N ALA A 71 0.89 6.88 5.33
CA ALA A 71 0.68 5.64 6.06
C ALA A 71 -0.65 5.67 6.84
N ASN A 72 -1.59 4.78 6.49
CA ASN A 72 -2.96 4.78 7.05
C ASN A 72 -3.67 6.15 6.97
N GLY A 73 -3.33 6.94 5.94
CA GLY A 73 -3.86 8.27 5.73
C GLY A 73 -3.18 9.38 6.55
N ARG A 74 -2.22 9.06 7.41
CA ARG A 74 -1.39 10.06 8.11
C ARG A 74 -0.25 10.55 7.22
N ASP A 75 0.49 11.56 7.67
CA ASP A 75 1.82 11.82 7.15
C ASP A 75 2.78 10.65 7.44
N ASN A 76 3.92 10.63 6.75
CA ASN A 76 5.00 9.67 7.04
C ASN A 76 6.29 10.44 7.38
N PRO A 77 6.53 10.77 8.66
CA PRO A 77 7.71 11.52 9.10
C PRO A 77 9.03 10.75 8.91
N HIS A 78 8.97 9.49 8.48
CA HIS A 78 10.13 8.64 8.25
C HIS A 78 10.45 8.45 6.77
N PHE A 79 9.59 8.94 5.87
CA PHE A 79 9.84 8.88 4.43
C PHE A 79 11.07 9.71 4.07
N PHE A 80 12.00 9.11 3.33
CA PHE A 80 13.16 9.82 2.81
C PHE A 80 13.73 9.08 1.61
N VAL A 81 13.90 9.78 0.50
CA VAL A 81 14.67 9.30 -0.65
C VAL A 81 15.74 10.32 -0.97
N GLN A 82 17.00 9.90 -1.01
CA GLN A 82 18.11 10.79 -1.32
C GLN A 82 17.91 11.45 -2.68
N GLY A 83 17.96 12.78 -2.72
CA GLY A 83 17.75 13.57 -3.93
C GLY A 83 16.28 13.90 -4.24
N LEU A 84 15.32 13.31 -3.52
CA LEU A 84 13.89 13.66 -3.60
C LEU A 84 13.35 14.20 -2.27
N SER A 85 14.08 14.04 -1.18
CA SER A 85 13.73 14.55 0.14
C SER A 85 14.79 15.55 0.59
N LYS A 86 14.35 16.64 1.20
CA LYS A 86 15.25 17.59 1.89
C LYS A 86 15.55 17.13 3.31
N GLU A 87 14.54 16.56 3.96
CA GLU A 87 14.59 16.00 5.31
C GLU A 87 13.54 14.88 5.46
N PRO A 88 13.60 14.05 6.51
CA PRO A 88 12.58 13.02 6.75
C PRO A 88 11.17 13.61 6.77
N GLY A 89 10.22 12.95 6.09
CA GLY A 89 8.84 13.41 5.95
C GLY A 89 8.61 14.42 4.82
N THR A 90 9.60 14.64 3.96
CA THR A 90 9.45 15.48 2.76
C THR A 90 9.61 14.67 1.47
N ALA A 91 8.94 15.11 0.40
CA ALA A 91 9.08 14.56 -0.94
C ALA A 91 8.93 15.66 -2.00
N ASP A 92 9.79 15.60 -3.01
CA ASP A 92 9.73 16.39 -4.23
C ASP A 92 9.03 15.58 -5.32
N VAL A 93 7.71 15.74 -5.39
CA VAL A 93 6.85 15.11 -6.42
C VAL A 93 6.90 15.85 -7.76
N THR A 94 7.60 16.98 -7.81
CA THR A 94 7.90 17.79 -9.00
C THR A 94 9.28 17.49 -9.58
N SER A 95 9.95 16.46 -9.08
CA SER A 95 11.17 15.90 -9.67
C SER A 95 10.87 15.04 -10.90
N ALA A 96 11.73 15.14 -11.91
CA ALA A 96 11.72 14.30 -13.11
C ALA A 96 11.86 12.79 -12.82
N PHE A 97 12.23 12.42 -11.59
CA PHE A 97 12.27 11.03 -11.15
C PHE A 97 10.88 10.36 -11.21
N PHE A 98 9.82 11.06 -10.78
CA PHE A 98 8.46 10.51 -10.75
C PHE A 98 7.73 10.69 -12.07
N SER A 99 7.83 11.88 -12.67
CA SER A 99 7.18 12.20 -13.93
C SER A 99 7.84 13.38 -14.62
N LEU A 100 7.90 13.33 -15.95
CA LEU A 100 8.30 14.47 -16.78
C LEU A 100 7.20 15.52 -16.91
N ALA A 101 5.92 15.15 -16.72
CA ALA A 101 4.79 16.07 -16.92
C ALA A 101 4.75 17.21 -15.91
N ARG A 102 5.26 16.99 -14.70
CA ARG A 102 5.29 17.95 -13.59
C ARG A 102 6.70 18.38 -13.20
N ALA A 103 7.71 17.95 -13.95
CA ALA A 103 9.11 18.26 -13.69
C ALA A 103 9.36 19.78 -13.80
N ASN A 104 9.80 20.40 -12.70
CA ASN A 104 10.06 21.85 -12.65
C ASN A 104 11.56 22.20 -12.62
N ALA A 105 12.44 21.20 -12.50
CA ALA A 105 13.90 21.35 -12.32
C ALA A 105 14.32 22.17 -11.08
N VAL A 106 13.42 22.34 -10.11
CA VAL A 106 13.68 22.98 -8.81
C VAL A 106 13.70 21.88 -7.76
N ALA A 107 14.64 21.97 -6.80
CA ALA A 107 14.63 21.08 -5.64
C ALA A 107 13.72 21.66 -4.56
N ASP A 108 12.42 21.43 -4.68
CA ASP A 108 11.37 21.99 -3.82
C ASP A 108 10.56 20.91 -3.08
N ALA A 109 11.27 19.95 -2.49
CA ALA A 109 10.69 18.96 -1.60
C ALA A 109 9.78 19.60 -0.54
N ALA A 110 8.54 19.13 -0.47
CA ALA A 110 7.52 19.64 0.45
C ALA A 110 7.20 18.60 1.53
N HIS A 111 6.67 19.06 2.66
CA HIS A 111 6.16 18.16 3.71
C HIS A 111 4.99 17.32 3.18
N ILE A 112 5.03 16.03 3.51
CA ILE A 112 3.95 15.11 3.20
C ILE A 112 2.78 15.41 4.16
N PRO A 113 1.58 15.77 3.66
CA PRO A 113 0.47 16.14 4.54
C PRO A 113 -0.22 14.93 5.20
N ASP A 114 -0.75 15.12 6.41
CA ASP A 114 -1.73 14.20 7.01
C ASP A 114 -3.09 14.40 6.31
N LEU A 115 -3.61 13.32 5.72
CA LEU A 115 -4.87 13.38 4.98
C LEU A 115 -6.09 13.52 5.89
N ALA A 116 -6.01 13.32 7.20
CA ALA A 116 -7.13 13.67 8.08
C ALA A 116 -7.30 15.17 8.30
N GLN A 117 -6.26 15.97 7.99
CA GLN A 117 -6.34 17.41 8.10
C GLN A 117 -7.05 18.01 6.87
N PRO A 118 -7.74 19.15 7.02
CA PRO A 118 -8.32 19.87 5.90
C PRO A 118 -7.27 20.18 4.84
N GLY A 119 -7.61 19.92 3.58
CA GLY A 119 -6.76 20.25 2.42
C GLY A 119 -7.31 21.43 1.62
N LYS A 120 -6.60 21.79 0.54
CA LYS A 120 -7.05 22.83 -0.41
C LYS A 120 -8.14 22.34 -1.37
N ILE A 121 -8.40 21.04 -1.41
CA ILE A 121 -9.35 20.39 -2.32
C ILE A 121 -10.60 20.03 -1.54
N SER A 122 -11.76 20.38 -2.09
CA SER A 122 -13.07 19.98 -1.56
C SER A 122 -13.18 18.47 -1.46
N ARG A 123 -13.74 18.00 -0.34
CA ARG A 123 -13.98 16.58 -0.07
C ARG A 123 -15.46 16.26 0.11
N ALA A 124 -16.35 17.18 -0.25
CA ALA A 124 -17.79 16.92 -0.23
C ALA A 124 -18.14 15.77 -1.19
N ASP A 125 -19.14 14.97 -0.83
CA ASP A 125 -19.54 13.79 -1.62
C ASP A 125 -20.12 14.16 -2.99
N ASN A 126 -20.74 15.34 -3.09
CA ASN A 126 -21.33 15.87 -4.33
C ASN A 126 -20.36 16.72 -5.16
N ASP A 127 -19.08 16.78 -4.77
CA ASP A 127 -18.05 17.55 -5.48
C ASP A 127 -16.97 16.62 -6.08
N PRO A 128 -16.84 16.56 -7.41
CA PRO A 128 -15.83 15.73 -8.10
C PRO A 128 -14.39 16.28 -8.02
N ALA A 129 -14.14 17.36 -7.28
CA ALA A 129 -12.81 17.96 -7.17
C ALA A 129 -11.76 16.97 -6.62
N LEU A 130 -12.14 16.12 -5.67
CA LEU A 130 -11.23 15.14 -5.08
C LEU A 130 -10.82 14.07 -6.09
N GLU A 131 -11.76 13.53 -6.86
CA GLU A 131 -11.50 12.54 -7.91
C GLU A 131 -10.57 13.11 -9.00
N ARG A 132 -10.82 14.35 -9.44
CA ARG A 132 -9.94 15.04 -10.40
C ARG A 132 -8.54 15.26 -9.84
N PHE A 133 -8.43 15.62 -8.56
CA PHE A 133 -7.15 15.80 -7.91
C PHE A 133 -6.39 14.47 -7.82
N ILE A 134 -7.02 13.40 -7.35
CA ILE A 134 -6.42 12.06 -7.28
C ILE A 134 -5.95 11.58 -8.65
N ARG A 135 -6.76 11.80 -9.71
CA ARG A 135 -6.35 11.51 -11.09
C ARG A 135 -5.05 12.26 -11.46
N THR A 136 -4.99 13.55 -11.15
CA THR A 136 -3.81 14.40 -11.42
C THR A 136 -2.56 13.84 -10.73
N LEU A 137 -2.68 13.46 -9.45
CA LEU A 137 -1.58 12.80 -8.73
C LEU A 137 -1.11 11.53 -9.47
N ILE A 138 -2.05 10.64 -9.79
CA ILE A 138 -1.72 9.35 -10.42
C ILE A 138 -1.06 9.56 -11.78
N VAL A 139 -1.68 10.33 -12.67
CA VAL A 139 -1.27 10.43 -14.08
C VAL A 139 -0.10 11.41 -14.24
N GLU A 140 -0.21 12.60 -13.66
CA GLU A 140 0.73 13.69 -13.93
C GLU A 140 1.92 13.70 -12.98
N GLU A 141 1.72 13.43 -11.67
CA GLU A 141 2.83 13.41 -10.71
C GLU A 141 3.59 12.08 -10.74
N PHE A 142 2.88 10.95 -10.88
CA PHE A 142 3.48 9.61 -10.77
C PHE A 142 3.48 8.78 -12.05
N SER A 143 3.13 9.36 -13.21
CA SER A 143 3.14 8.68 -14.52
C SER A 143 2.32 7.38 -14.58
N GLY A 144 1.30 7.27 -13.73
CA GLY A 144 0.36 6.15 -13.72
C GLY A 144 -0.56 6.16 -14.94
N LYS A 145 -1.21 5.02 -15.19
CA LYS A 145 -2.24 4.94 -16.23
C LYS A 145 -3.50 5.69 -15.80
N GLU A 146 -4.24 6.21 -16.77
CA GLU A 146 -5.54 6.83 -16.53
C GLU A 146 -6.48 5.88 -15.77
N PRO A 147 -6.87 6.20 -14.52
CA PRO A 147 -7.80 5.37 -13.77
C PRO A 147 -9.23 5.60 -14.25
N ASN A 148 -10.03 4.53 -14.29
CA ASN A 148 -11.46 4.65 -14.58
C ASN A 148 -12.23 5.32 -13.42
N ALA A 149 -13.50 5.67 -13.68
CA ALA A 149 -14.37 6.31 -12.71
C ALA A 149 -14.59 5.48 -11.43
N THR A 150 -14.69 4.15 -11.54
CA THR A 150 -14.86 3.26 -10.38
C THR A 150 -13.65 3.30 -9.44
N THR A 151 -12.44 3.29 -10.00
CA THR A 151 -11.17 3.37 -9.28
C THR A 151 -11.02 4.72 -8.59
N LEU A 152 -11.27 5.83 -9.31
CA LEU A 152 -11.22 7.18 -8.73
C LEU A 152 -12.26 7.34 -7.61
N SER A 153 -13.48 6.86 -7.84
CA SER A 153 -14.55 6.93 -6.84
C SER A 153 -14.19 6.14 -5.59
N ALA A 154 -13.64 4.92 -5.71
CA ALA A 154 -13.23 4.13 -4.55
C ALA A 154 -12.12 4.81 -3.75
N LEU A 155 -11.07 5.31 -4.43
CA LEU A 155 -9.99 6.08 -3.79
C LEU A 155 -10.53 7.32 -3.06
N ALA A 156 -11.45 8.06 -3.70
CA ALA A 156 -12.07 9.23 -3.09
C ALA A 156 -12.91 8.88 -1.86
N HIS A 157 -13.70 7.79 -1.89
CA HIS A 157 -14.43 7.32 -0.70
C HIS A 157 -13.48 6.96 0.44
N TYR A 158 -12.36 6.29 0.15
CA TYR A 158 -11.35 6.01 1.17
C TYR A 158 -10.79 7.31 1.76
N VAL A 159 -10.32 8.25 0.93
CA VAL A 159 -9.78 9.54 1.41
C VAL A 159 -10.82 10.36 2.20
N ARG A 160 -12.08 10.36 1.75
CA ARG A 160 -13.20 11.01 2.45
C ARG A 160 -13.53 10.35 3.78
N SER A 161 -13.18 9.08 4.00
CA SER A 161 -13.44 8.38 5.26
C SER A 161 -12.37 8.62 6.33
N ILE A 162 -11.17 9.09 5.97
CA ILE A 162 -10.06 9.30 6.91
C ILE A 162 -10.43 10.40 7.94
N ARG A 163 -10.25 10.11 9.24
CA ARG A 163 -10.52 11.02 10.37
C ARG A 163 -9.36 11.06 11.34
N ASN A 164 -9.28 12.07 12.19
CA ASN A 164 -8.34 12.04 13.31
C ASN A 164 -8.65 10.86 14.26
N CYS A 165 -7.61 10.24 14.78
CA CYS A 165 -7.74 9.18 15.78
C CYS A 165 -7.83 9.80 17.18
N GLU A 166 -8.88 9.47 17.92
CA GLU A 166 -8.93 9.78 19.36
C GLU A 166 -7.80 9.03 20.09
N GLY A 167 -7.00 9.75 20.88
CA GLY A 167 -5.82 9.16 21.53
C GLY A 167 -4.69 8.77 20.57
N GLY A 168 -4.66 9.38 19.38
CA GLY A 168 -3.77 9.04 18.25
C GLY A 168 -2.35 8.63 18.62
N GLY A 169 -1.78 7.73 17.83
CA GLY A 169 -0.43 7.25 18.09
C GLY A 169 0.02 6.17 17.14
N LEU A 170 1.27 5.74 17.36
CA LEU A 170 1.86 4.60 16.70
C LEU A 170 1.40 3.31 17.39
N GLN A 171 0.88 2.38 16.61
CA GLN A 171 0.60 1.01 17.01
C GLN A 171 1.65 0.06 16.44
N SER A 172 1.84 -1.09 17.09
CA SER A 172 2.70 -2.15 16.54
C SER A 172 2.09 -2.69 15.24
N ARG A 173 2.94 -2.87 14.22
CA ARG A 173 2.58 -3.62 13.02
C ARG A 173 2.49 -5.10 13.32
N SER A 174 1.57 -5.76 12.66
CA SER A 174 1.29 -7.20 12.76
C SER A 174 0.95 -7.73 11.38
N VAL A 175 1.02 -9.05 11.17
CA VAL A 175 0.59 -9.68 9.91
C VAL A 175 -0.90 -9.48 9.65
N ARG A 176 -1.68 -9.23 10.70
CA ARG A 176 -3.12 -8.97 10.58
C ARG A 176 -3.42 -7.70 9.80
N ASP A 177 -2.51 -6.72 9.82
CA ASP A 177 -2.67 -5.47 9.09
C ASP A 177 -2.66 -5.71 7.58
N GLN A 178 -1.71 -6.52 7.08
CA GLN A 178 -1.66 -6.89 5.67
C GLN A 178 -2.82 -7.82 5.29
N ILE A 179 -3.22 -8.74 6.18
CA ILE A 179 -4.40 -9.59 5.94
C ILE A 179 -5.67 -8.74 5.83
N ALA A 180 -5.83 -7.68 6.63
CA ALA A 180 -6.95 -6.75 6.51
C ALA A 180 -6.94 -6.01 5.16
N LEU A 181 -5.77 -5.64 4.64
CA LEU A 181 -5.66 -5.03 3.29
C LEU A 181 -5.97 -6.04 2.17
N ILE A 182 -5.61 -7.32 2.34
CA ILE A 182 -6.03 -8.40 1.43
C ILE A 182 -7.55 -8.50 1.45
N ASP A 183 -8.15 -8.55 2.64
CA ASP A 183 -9.61 -8.61 2.78
C ASP A 183 -10.30 -7.39 2.15
N ALA A 184 -9.76 -6.19 2.35
CA ALA A 184 -10.28 -4.97 1.75
C ALA A 184 -10.27 -5.04 0.20
N ALA A 185 -9.22 -5.62 -0.38
CA ALA A 185 -9.16 -5.84 -1.83
C ALA A 185 -10.25 -6.81 -2.31
N PHE A 186 -10.55 -7.87 -1.54
CA PHE A 186 -11.64 -8.79 -1.84
C PHE A 186 -13.03 -8.17 -1.70
N GLU A 187 -13.24 -7.25 -0.76
CA GLU A 187 -14.48 -6.47 -0.71
C GLU A 187 -14.67 -5.61 -1.97
N GLY A 188 -13.57 -5.09 -2.53
CA GLY A 188 -13.58 -4.43 -3.83
C GLY A 188 -13.89 -5.38 -5.00
N LEU A 189 -13.33 -6.59 -5.00
CA LEU A 189 -13.54 -7.59 -6.06
C LEU A 189 -14.97 -8.12 -6.11
N GLN A 190 -15.71 -8.05 -5.00
CA GLN A 190 -17.14 -8.40 -4.99
C GLN A 190 -18.03 -7.37 -5.69
N ARG A 191 -17.51 -6.18 -6.02
CA ARG A 191 -18.27 -5.14 -6.69
C ARG A 191 -18.20 -5.32 -8.21
N PRO A 192 -19.28 -5.00 -8.94
CA PRO A 192 -19.19 -4.79 -10.37
C PRO A 192 -18.12 -3.73 -10.66
N SER A 193 -17.06 -4.15 -11.35
CA SER A 193 -15.96 -3.29 -11.74
C SER A 193 -15.43 -3.74 -13.09
N ASP A 194 -14.72 -2.86 -13.78
CA ASP A 194 -14.10 -3.23 -15.04
C ASP A 194 -12.85 -4.10 -14.82
N ALA A 195 -12.35 -4.66 -15.93
CA ALA A 195 -11.16 -5.51 -15.91
C ALA A 195 -9.93 -4.77 -15.34
N ALA A 196 -9.79 -3.47 -15.58
CA ALA A 196 -8.65 -2.68 -15.09
C ALA A 196 -8.65 -2.55 -13.56
N THR A 197 -9.80 -2.25 -12.97
CA THR A 197 -9.99 -2.17 -11.50
C THR A 197 -9.77 -3.53 -10.85
N THR A 198 -10.33 -4.59 -11.46
CA THR A 198 -10.16 -5.97 -10.99
C THR A 198 -8.67 -6.35 -10.95
N GLN A 199 -7.94 -6.02 -12.01
CA GLN A 199 -6.50 -6.28 -12.11
C GLN A 199 -5.70 -5.49 -11.06
N LEU A 200 -6.05 -4.24 -10.78
CA LEU A 200 -5.41 -3.46 -9.72
C LEU A 200 -5.65 -4.08 -8.33
N LEU A 201 -6.87 -4.53 -8.03
CA LEU A 201 -7.19 -5.17 -6.75
C LEU A 201 -6.47 -6.52 -6.57
N ILE A 202 -6.35 -7.32 -7.64
CA ILE A 202 -5.54 -8.55 -7.62
C ILE A 202 -4.07 -8.21 -7.37
N ARG A 203 -3.55 -7.17 -8.02
CA ARG A 203 -2.19 -6.66 -7.77
C ARG A 203 -2.01 -6.16 -6.34
N THR A 204 -3.05 -5.57 -5.72
CA THR A 204 -3.01 -5.26 -4.28
C THR A 204 -2.76 -6.50 -3.46
N VAL A 205 -3.55 -7.56 -3.66
CA VAL A 205 -3.41 -8.82 -2.90
C VAL A 205 -2.00 -9.38 -3.08
N ARG A 206 -1.54 -9.46 -4.33
CA ARG A 206 -0.18 -9.94 -4.66
C ARG A 206 0.91 -9.11 -3.99
N HIS A 207 0.75 -7.79 -3.95
CA HIS A 207 1.67 -6.88 -3.26
C HIS A 207 1.69 -7.15 -1.75
N GLN A 208 0.53 -7.28 -1.10
CA GLN A 208 0.45 -7.60 0.34
C GLN A 208 1.08 -8.96 0.66
N LEU A 209 0.90 -9.98 -0.18
CA LEU A 209 1.58 -11.27 -0.03
C LEU A 209 3.11 -11.14 -0.12
N GLY A 210 3.60 -10.26 -1.00
CA GLY A 210 5.03 -9.92 -1.09
C GLY A 210 5.56 -9.27 0.19
N LEU A 211 4.84 -8.28 0.73
CA LEU A 211 5.21 -7.62 1.99
C LEU A 211 5.21 -8.57 3.18
N ILE A 212 4.25 -9.52 3.22
CA ILE A 212 4.27 -10.60 4.21
C ILE A 212 5.52 -11.46 3.97
N ASN A 213 5.79 -11.89 2.74
CA ASN A 213 6.92 -12.76 2.41
C ASN A 213 8.28 -12.23 2.90
N GLU A 214 8.53 -10.92 2.72
CA GLU A 214 9.77 -10.25 3.16
C GLU A 214 9.96 -10.39 4.68
N ARG A 215 8.86 -10.36 5.44
CA ARG A 215 8.88 -10.33 6.91
C ARG A 215 9.12 -11.68 7.56
N TYR A 216 9.10 -12.78 6.82
CA TYR A 216 9.38 -14.12 7.35
C TYR A 216 10.71 -14.66 6.78
N PRO A 217 11.88 -14.10 7.13
CA PRO A 217 13.16 -14.44 6.48
C PRO A 217 13.79 -15.74 6.98
N GLY A 218 14.67 -16.32 6.14
CA GLY A 218 15.51 -17.45 6.51
C GLY A 218 14.87 -18.83 6.35
N ALA A 219 15.68 -19.88 6.57
CA ALA A 219 15.32 -21.27 6.29
C ALA A 219 14.08 -21.75 7.09
N ARG A 220 13.88 -21.23 8.30
CA ARG A 220 12.72 -21.55 9.15
C ARG A 220 11.37 -21.33 8.45
N PHE A 221 11.32 -20.34 7.56
CA PHE A 221 10.08 -19.94 6.89
C PHE A 221 10.07 -20.24 5.39
N ALA A 222 11.02 -21.06 4.90
CA ALA A 222 11.16 -21.33 3.47
C ALA A 222 9.87 -21.88 2.84
N ALA A 223 9.19 -22.80 3.53
CA ALA A 223 7.92 -23.37 3.07
C ALA A 223 6.81 -22.31 3.00
N GLN A 224 6.63 -21.51 4.06
CA GLN A 224 5.63 -20.44 4.11
C GLN A 224 5.89 -19.40 3.01
N ARG A 225 7.15 -18.98 2.85
CA ARG A 225 7.55 -18.03 1.80
C ARG A 225 7.27 -18.58 0.40
N GLN A 226 7.66 -19.83 0.14
CA GLN A 226 7.42 -20.45 -1.16
C GLN A 226 5.92 -20.56 -1.46
N ALA A 227 5.11 -20.86 -0.44
CA ALA A 227 3.67 -20.98 -0.61
C ALA A 227 3.00 -19.60 -0.83
N LEU A 228 3.44 -18.54 -0.16
CA LEU A 228 3.01 -17.16 -0.47
C LEU A 228 3.36 -16.77 -1.92
N LEU A 229 4.54 -17.15 -2.40
CA LEU A 229 4.95 -16.90 -3.79
C LEU A 229 4.12 -17.69 -4.80
N ASN A 230 3.86 -18.97 -4.52
CA ASN A 230 2.98 -19.80 -5.35
C ASN A 230 1.57 -19.21 -5.40
N SER A 231 1.05 -18.78 -4.25
CA SER A 231 -0.26 -18.16 -4.11
C SER A 231 -0.37 -16.84 -4.89
N SER A 232 0.67 -15.99 -4.82
CA SER A 232 0.78 -14.76 -5.61
C SER A 232 0.82 -15.01 -7.13
N ARG A 233 1.47 -16.10 -7.57
CA ARG A 233 1.46 -16.52 -8.99
C ARG A 233 0.09 -17.04 -9.42
N HIS A 234 -0.56 -17.84 -8.59
CA HIS A 234 -1.88 -18.37 -8.89
C HIS A 234 -2.91 -17.24 -9.05
N LEU A 235 -2.88 -16.23 -8.18
CA LEU A 235 -3.72 -15.02 -8.31
C LEU A 235 -3.52 -14.29 -9.64
N GLU A 236 -2.29 -14.25 -10.17
CA GLU A 236 -2.06 -13.64 -11.49
C GLU A 236 -2.80 -14.39 -12.59
N THR A 237 -2.70 -15.72 -12.59
CA THR A 237 -3.44 -16.58 -13.53
C THR A 237 -4.94 -16.40 -13.39
N LEU A 238 -5.46 -16.28 -12.16
CA LEU A 238 -6.88 -15.99 -11.95
C LEU A 238 -7.29 -14.60 -12.49
N GLY A 239 -6.39 -13.61 -12.47
CA GLY A 239 -6.65 -12.30 -13.05
C GLY A 239 -6.79 -12.34 -14.57
N GLU A 240 -6.01 -13.20 -15.23
CA GLU A 240 -6.01 -13.40 -16.68
C GLU A 240 -7.24 -14.16 -17.19
N GLU A 241 -8.02 -14.79 -16.29
CA GLU A 241 -9.29 -15.43 -16.64
C GLU A 241 -10.27 -14.42 -17.25
N SER A 242 -10.74 -14.75 -18.44
CA SER A 242 -11.63 -13.94 -19.27
C SER A 242 -13.10 -14.11 -18.87
N ASP A 243 -13.48 -15.29 -18.38
CA ASP A 243 -14.82 -15.55 -17.87
C ASP A 243 -14.97 -14.92 -16.47
N ILE A 244 -15.77 -13.86 -16.39
CA ILE A 244 -15.98 -13.09 -15.17
C ILE A 244 -16.61 -13.96 -14.05
N ALA A 245 -17.53 -14.85 -14.40
CA ALA A 245 -18.22 -15.69 -13.42
C ALA A 245 -17.28 -16.77 -12.87
N LEU A 246 -16.53 -17.43 -13.76
CA LEU A 246 -15.52 -18.42 -13.36
C LEU A 246 -14.43 -17.79 -12.50
N ARG A 247 -13.92 -16.61 -12.90
CA ARG A 247 -12.94 -15.85 -12.13
C ARG A 247 -13.47 -15.50 -10.73
N ALA A 248 -14.70 -15.03 -10.62
CA ALA A 248 -15.29 -14.68 -9.34
C ALA A 248 -15.36 -15.89 -8.39
N VAL A 249 -15.78 -17.06 -8.89
CA VAL A 249 -15.81 -18.31 -8.13
C VAL A 249 -14.41 -18.73 -7.70
N ALA A 250 -13.43 -18.70 -8.61
CA ALA A 250 -12.06 -19.09 -8.32
C ALA A 250 -11.39 -18.15 -7.30
N LEU A 251 -11.61 -16.85 -7.40
CA LEU A 251 -11.14 -15.86 -6.42
C LEU A 251 -11.78 -16.07 -5.04
N ALA A 252 -13.07 -16.40 -4.98
CA ALA A 252 -13.74 -16.72 -3.72
C ALA A 252 -13.17 -17.98 -3.07
N ALA A 253 -12.95 -19.05 -3.85
CA ALA A 253 -12.29 -20.27 -3.39
C ALA A 253 -10.87 -19.98 -2.88
N TRP A 254 -10.08 -19.21 -3.63
CA TRP A 254 -8.74 -18.80 -3.20
C TRP A 254 -8.78 -18.06 -1.86
N ARG A 255 -9.72 -17.11 -1.66
CA ARG A 255 -9.82 -16.33 -0.42
C ARG A 255 -10.15 -17.25 0.77
N HIS A 256 -11.04 -18.21 0.55
CA HIS A 256 -11.40 -19.20 1.55
C HIS A 256 -10.17 -20.02 1.98
N ASP A 257 -9.46 -20.61 1.02
CA ASP A 257 -8.30 -21.48 1.29
C ASP A 257 -7.14 -20.68 1.89
N PHE A 258 -6.91 -19.45 1.42
CA PHE A 258 -5.92 -18.54 2.03
C PHE A 258 -6.20 -18.32 3.52
N LYS A 259 -7.47 -18.07 3.88
CA LYS A 259 -7.88 -17.86 5.27
C LYS A 259 -7.79 -19.12 6.12
N ALA A 260 -8.18 -20.27 5.57
CA ALA A 260 -8.17 -21.53 6.29
C ALA A 260 -6.75 -22.05 6.53
N ASP A 261 -5.92 -22.05 5.48
CA ASP A 261 -4.68 -22.83 5.47
C ASP A 261 -3.44 -22.00 5.79
N PHE A 262 -3.42 -20.71 5.42
CA PHE A 262 -2.22 -19.87 5.52
C PHE A 262 -2.24 -18.94 6.73
N VAL A 263 -3.36 -18.23 6.93
CA VAL A 263 -3.48 -17.18 7.94
C VAL A 263 -3.15 -17.67 9.36
N PRO A 264 -3.64 -18.83 9.85
CA PRO A 264 -3.32 -19.30 11.20
C PRO A 264 -1.81 -19.53 11.42
N GLY A 265 -1.14 -20.12 10.42
CA GLY A 265 0.30 -20.38 10.46
C GLY A 265 1.13 -19.10 10.48
N LEU A 266 0.74 -18.09 9.69
CA LEU A 266 1.39 -16.78 9.68
C LEU A 266 1.28 -16.09 11.05
N ILE A 267 0.08 -16.06 11.63
CA ILE A 267 -0.17 -15.45 12.94
C ILE A 267 0.63 -16.17 14.04
N ALA A 268 0.59 -17.51 14.07
CA ALA A 268 1.32 -18.29 15.07
C ALA A 268 2.85 -18.06 15.00
N ALA A 269 3.37 -17.82 13.80
CA ALA A 269 4.78 -17.59 13.54
C ALA A 269 5.23 -16.13 13.73
N GLU A 270 4.31 -15.16 13.81
CA GLU A 270 4.60 -13.72 13.79
C GLU A 270 5.67 -13.30 14.82
N ARG A 271 5.64 -13.85 16.04
CA ARG A 271 6.60 -13.52 17.10
C ARG A 271 8.08 -13.80 16.75
N HIS A 272 8.32 -14.63 15.74
CA HIS A 272 9.67 -14.99 15.26
C HIS A 272 10.01 -14.32 13.91
N SER A 273 9.13 -13.45 13.42
CA SER A 273 9.26 -12.76 12.14
C SER A 273 9.77 -11.33 12.35
N LEU A 274 9.99 -10.60 11.25
CA LEU A 274 10.38 -9.18 11.28
C LEU A 274 9.26 -8.22 11.73
N TYR A 275 8.06 -8.72 12.04
CA TYR A 275 7.08 -7.92 12.80
C TYR A 275 7.55 -7.72 14.25
N ASN A 276 8.33 -8.65 14.81
CA ASN A 276 8.86 -8.52 16.16
C ASN A 276 10.08 -7.60 16.21
N GLU A 277 10.05 -6.59 17.07
CA GLU A 277 11.13 -5.60 17.20
C GLU A 277 12.50 -6.20 17.52
N ARG A 278 12.57 -7.22 18.37
CA ARG A 278 13.85 -7.85 18.73
C ARG A 278 14.43 -8.62 17.54
N VAL A 279 13.58 -9.35 16.82
CA VAL A 279 13.98 -10.09 15.62
C VAL A 279 14.43 -9.12 14.52
N PHE A 280 13.66 -8.05 14.27
CA PHE A 280 14.02 -7.04 13.29
C PHE A 280 15.31 -6.30 13.65
N SER A 281 15.50 -5.91 14.91
CA SER A 281 16.74 -5.27 15.37
C SER A 281 17.97 -6.16 15.14
N ALA A 282 17.86 -7.46 15.41
CA ALA A 282 18.93 -8.42 15.15
C ALA A 282 19.23 -8.55 13.65
N ALA A 283 18.19 -8.61 12.81
CA ALA A 283 18.34 -8.66 11.36
C ALA A 283 19.00 -7.39 10.79
N LEU A 284 18.57 -6.21 11.26
CA LEU A 284 19.12 -4.92 10.82
C LEU A 284 20.60 -4.78 11.19
N LYS A 285 21.01 -5.22 12.38
CA LYS A 285 22.43 -5.23 12.80
C LYS A 285 23.30 -6.14 11.95
N LYS A 286 22.75 -7.23 11.42
CA LYS A 286 23.49 -8.17 10.56
C LYS A 286 23.68 -7.64 9.13
N ALA A 287 22.79 -6.75 8.68
CA ALA A 287 22.82 -6.18 7.34
C ALA A 287 23.68 -4.90 7.23
N ARG A 288 24.15 -4.36 8.36
CA ARG A 288 25.09 -3.24 8.45
C ARG A 288 26.50 -3.77 8.67
#